data_AF-Q9R168-F1
#
_entry.id   AF-Q9R168-F1
#
_cell.length_a   1.000
_cell.length_b   1.000
_cell.length_c   1.000
_cell.angle_alpha   90.00
_cell.angle_beta   90.00
_cell.angle_gamma   90.00
#
_symmetry.space_group_name_H-M   'P 1'
#
loop_
_entity.id
_entity.type
_entity.pdbx_description
1 polymer ?
#
loop_
_entity_poly.entity_id
_entity_poly.type
_entity_poly.pdbx_seq_one_letter_code
_entity_poly.pdbx_strand_id
1 'polypeptide(L)'
;VRDSCEPVMQFFGFYWPEMLKCDKFPEGDVCIAMTPPNATEASKPQGTTVCPPCDNELKSEAIIEHLCASEFALRMKIKEVKKENGDKKIVPKKKKPLKLGPIKKKELKRLVLFLKNGADCPCHQLDNLSHNFLIMGRKVKSQYLLTAIHKWDKKNKE
;
A
#
# COMPACT_ATOMS: atom_id res chain seq x y z
N VAL A 1 -3.69 -2.00 19.91
CA VAL A 1 -2.62 -2.11 18.87
C VAL A 1 -3.12 -2.84 17.63
N ARG A 2 -3.47 -4.14 17.72
CA ARG A 2 -3.99 -4.93 16.58
C ARG A 2 -5.00 -4.16 15.73
N ASP A 3 -6.09 -3.71 16.34
CA ASP A 3 -7.22 -3.10 15.61
C ASP A 3 -6.84 -1.80 14.90
N SER A 4 -5.83 -1.08 15.38
CA SER A 4 -5.35 0.17 14.77
C SER A 4 -4.30 -0.10 13.67
N CYS A 5 -3.47 -1.12 13.83
CA CYS A 5 -2.33 -1.38 12.93
C CYS A 5 -2.64 -2.41 11.85
N GLU A 6 -3.49 -3.40 12.12
CA GLU A 6 -3.83 -4.44 11.15
C GLU A 6 -4.42 -3.87 9.86
N PRO A 7 -5.37 -2.91 9.88
CA PRO A 7 -5.89 -2.32 8.65
C PRO A 7 -4.79 -1.68 7.80
N VAL A 8 -3.80 -1.03 8.44
CA VAL A 8 -2.63 -0.43 7.78
C VAL A 8 -1.74 -1.52 7.16
N MET A 9 -1.43 -2.59 7.92
CA MET A 9 -0.64 -3.71 7.43
C MET A 9 -1.25 -4.38 6.19
N GLN A 10 -2.59 -4.49 6.16
CA GLN A 10 -3.32 -5.11 5.05
C GLN A 10 -3.17 -4.32 3.74
N PHE A 11 -3.05 -2.99 3.76
CA PHE A 11 -2.73 -2.20 2.56
C PHE A 11 -1.46 -2.70 1.86
N PHE A 12 -0.48 -3.15 2.66
CA PHE A 12 0.80 -3.67 2.21
C PHE A 12 0.83 -5.20 2.11
N GLY A 13 -0.33 -5.87 2.20
CA GLY A 13 -0.45 -7.31 2.02
C GLY A 13 0.03 -8.16 3.19
N PHE A 14 0.21 -7.56 4.37
CA PHE A 14 0.55 -8.27 5.58
C PHE A 14 -0.68 -8.42 6.47
N TYR A 15 -0.94 -9.65 6.92
CA TYR A 15 -2.00 -9.95 7.88
C TYR A 15 -1.43 -9.97 9.29
N TRP A 16 -2.29 -9.87 10.30
CA TRP A 16 -1.86 -9.96 11.68
C TRP A 16 -1.19 -11.33 11.97
N PRO A 17 0.09 -11.36 12.39
CA PRO A 17 0.81 -12.61 12.58
C PRO A 17 0.20 -13.48 13.68
N GLU A 18 0.21 -14.81 13.50
CA GLU A 18 -0.31 -15.74 14.50
C GLU A 18 0.41 -15.65 15.85
N MET A 19 1.69 -15.27 15.86
CA MET A 19 2.45 -15.05 17.08
C MET A 19 2.02 -13.82 17.86
N LEU A 20 1.30 -12.88 17.23
CA LEU A 20 0.82 -11.64 17.84
C LEU A 20 -0.68 -11.66 18.15
N LYS A 21 -1.37 -12.81 17.99
CA LYS A 21 -2.78 -12.91 18.35
C LYS A 21 -2.96 -12.58 19.84
N CYS A 22 -4.00 -11.79 20.15
CA CYS A 22 -4.20 -11.23 21.49
C CYS A 22 -4.37 -12.31 22.57
N ASP A 23 -4.90 -13.47 22.21
CA ASP A 23 -5.06 -14.65 23.07
C ASP A 23 -3.73 -15.29 23.53
N LYS A 24 -2.61 -14.89 22.95
CA LYS A 24 -1.27 -15.33 23.38
C LYS A 24 -0.61 -14.42 24.41
N PHE A 25 -1.22 -13.27 24.72
CA PHE A 25 -0.70 -12.35 25.73
C PHE A 25 -1.47 -12.52 27.04
N PRO A 26 -0.79 -12.43 28.21
CA PRO A 26 -1.44 -12.64 29.50
C PRO A 26 -2.48 -11.55 29.78
N GLU A 27 -3.59 -11.95 30.41
CA GLU A 27 -4.59 -11.05 30.97
C GLU A 27 -4.32 -10.87 32.47
N GLY A 28 -4.35 -9.63 32.98
CA GLY A 28 -4.19 -9.32 34.41
C GLY A 28 -2.78 -8.91 34.86
N ASP A 29 -2.41 -9.25 36.09
CA ASP A 29 -1.30 -8.62 36.83
C ASP A 29 0.11 -8.94 36.31
N VAL A 30 0.25 -9.93 35.42
CA VAL A 30 1.53 -10.32 34.81
C VAL A 30 1.73 -9.65 33.43
N CYS A 31 0.91 -8.66 33.08
CA CYS A 31 1.03 -7.92 31.82
C CYS A 31 1.67 -6.54 32.02
N ILE A 32 2.43 -6.09 31.01
CA ILE A 32 2.80 -4.68 30.88
C ILE A 32 1.57 -3.96 30.31
N ALA A 33 0.67 -3.53 31.19
CA ALA A 33 -0.49 -2.76 30.81
C ALA A 33 -0.09 -1.38 30.29
N MET A 34 -0.92 -0.81 29.42
CA MET A 34 -0.79 0.60 29.07
C MET A 34 -1.08 1.40 30.34
N THR A 35 -0.07 2.11 30.85
CA THR A 35 -0.27 3.07 31.95
C THR A 35 -1.36 4.06 31.54
N PRO A 36 -2.34 4.38 32.42
CA PRO A 36 -3.31 5.43 32.15
C PRO A 36 -2.56 6.73 31.78
N PRO A 37 -3.01 7.49 30.77
CA PRO A 37 -2.19 8.54 30.17
C PRO A 37 -2.08 9.73 31.12
N ASN A 38 -0.99 9.78 31.90
CA ASN A 38 -0.49 11.02 32.52
C ASN A 38 0.85 11.47 31.90
N ALA A 39 1.20 10.89 30.75
CA ALA A 39 2.25 11.36 29.85
C ALA A 39 1.58 11.66 28.51
N THR A 40 1.48 12.96 28.20
CA THR A 40 1.29 13.58 26.88
C THR A 40 0.51 12.75 25.86
N GLU A 41 -0.75 13.16 25.64
CA GLU A 41 -1.62 12.79 24.52
C GLU A 41 -0.98 11.78 23.57
N ALA A 42 -1.39 10.52 23.63
CA ALA A 42 -1.12 9.61 22.53
C ALA A 42 -1.63 10.33 21.29
N SER A 43 -0.71 10.93 20.51
CA SER A 43 -1.05 11.60 19.28
C SER A 43 -1.91 10.59 18.55
N LYS A 44 -3.22 10.87 18.47
CA LYS A 44 -4.05 10.22 17.47
C LYS A 44 -3.17 10.30 16.24
N PRO A 45 -2.81 9.17 15.60
CA PRO A 45 -2.15 9.30 14.32
C PRO A 45 -3.02 10.30 13.60
N GLN A 46 -2.47 11.45 13.19
CA GLN A 46 -3.14 12.28 12.21
C GLN A 46 -3.18 11.36 11.02
N GLY A 47 -4.20 10.49 11.01
CA GLY A 47 -4.41 9.48 10.01
C GLY A 47 -4.63 10.34 8.81
N THR A 48 -3.62 10.41 7.96
CA THR A 48 -3.78 10.97 6.64
C THR A 48 -5.01 10.26 6.10
N THR A 49 -6.04 11.02 5.79
CA THR A 49 -7.30 10.45 5.31
C THR A 49 -7.07 9.67 4.01
N VAL A 50 -5.95 9.95 3.36
CA VAL A 50 -5.41 9.31 2.17
C VAL A 50 -4.98 7.87 2.47
N CYS A 51 -5.22 6.96 1.51
CA CYS A 51 -4.76 5.59 1.62
C CYS A 51 -3.24 5.54 1.80
N PRO A 52 -2.67 4.74 2.72
CA PRO A 52 -1.23 4.74 2.98
C PRO A 52 -0.35 4.52 1.74
N PRO A 53 -0.68 3.64 0.76
CA PRO A 53 0.09 3.52 -0.48
C PRO A 53 0.12 4.78 -1.37
N CYS A 54 -0.76 5.74 -1.12
CA CYS A 54 -0.88 7.01 -1.82
C CYS A 54 -0.34 8.19 -1.00
N ASP A 55 -0.01 7.96 0.27
CA ASP A 55 0.51 8.96 1.19
C ASP A 55 2.02 9.09 1.02
N ASN A 56 2.43 9.77 -0.06
CA ASN A 56 3.82 9.85 -0.44
C ASN A 56 4.24 11.28 -0.77
N GLU A 57 5.25 11.77 -0.07
CA GLU A 57 6.08 12.88 -0.53
C GLU A 57 6.99 12.40 -1.66
N LEU A 58 7.07 13.16 -2.76
CA LEU A 58 7.92 12.87 -3.93
C LEU A 58 9.41 13.16 -3.63
N LYS A 59 9.98 12.50 -2.63
CA LYS A 59 11.42 12.55 -2.32
C LYS A 59 12.12 11.33 -2.93
N SER A 60 13.25 11.56 -3.60
CA SER A 60 14.00 10.50 -4.30
C SER A 60 14.41 9.35 -3.38
N GLU A 61 14.78 9.66 -2.14
CA GLU A 61 15.14 8.68 -1.10
C GLU A 61 13.97 7.75 -0.78
N ALA A 62 12.78 8.31 -0.54
CA ALA A 62 11.56 7.54 -0.29
C ALA A 62 11.17 6.64 -1.48
N ILE A 63 11.40 7.10 -2.72
CA ILE A 63 11.16 6.28 -3.91
C ILE A 63 12.08 5.05 -3.93
N ILE A 64 13.36 5.21 -3.56
CA ILE A 64 14.33 4.11 -3.52
C ILE A 64 13.94 3.11 -2.42
N GLU A 65 13.57 3.59 -1.23
CA GLU A 65 13.11 2.74 -0.13
C GLU A 65 11.88 1.91 -0.52
N HIS A 66 10.87 2.55 -1.13
CA HIS A 66 9.69 1.85 -1.63
C HIS A 66 10.01 0.84 -2.74
N LEU A 67 10.95 1.15 -3.61
CA LEU A 67 11.40 0.25 -4.68
C LEU A 67 12.09 -1.00 -4.10
N CYS A 68 12.90 -0.82 -3.06
CA CYS A 68 13.57 -1.89 -2.34
C CYS A 68 12.56 -2.78 -1.60
N ALA A 69 11.59 -2.18 -0.90
CA ALA A 69 10.56 -2.90 -0.16
C ALA A 69 9.54 -3.63 -1.05
N SER A 70 9.40 -3.21 -2.32
CA SER A 70 8.40 -3.76 -3.24
C SER A 70 8.95 -4.92 -4.08
N GLU A 71 8.12 -5.93 -4.37
CA GLU A 71 8.54 -7.08 -5.17
C GLU A 71 8.57 -6.77 -6.66
N PHE A 72 7.68 -5.90 -7.14
CA PHE A 72 7.65 -5.44 -8.52
C PHE A 72 7.50 -3.92 -8.60
N ALA A 73 7.93 -3.36 -9.73
CA ALA A 73 7.79 -1.95 -10.06
C ALA A 73 7.52 -1.77 -11.56
N LEU A 74 6.55 -0.94 -11.90
CA LEU A 74 6.04 -0.73 -13.24
C LEU A 74 5.86 0.77 -13.50
N ARG A 75 6.32 1.23 -14.65
CA ARG A 75 5.86 2.50 -15.20
C ARG A 75 4.58 2.25 -16.00
N MET A 76 3.45 2.85 -15.64
CA MET A 76 2.18 2.58 -16.31
C MET A 76 1.27 3.79 -16.50
N LYS A 77 0.38 3.68 -17.50
CA LYS A 77 -0.86 4.47 -17.58
C LYS A 77 -2.01 3.63 -17.09
N ILE A 78 -2.90 4.23 -16.32
CA ILE A 78 -4.10 3.57 -15.79
C ILE A 78 -5.25 3.80 -16.77
N LYS A 79 -6.04 2.76 -17.04
CA LYS A 79 -7.25 2.83 -17.88
C LYS A 79 -8.45 3.28 -17.06
N GLU A 80 -8.65 2.61 -15.93
CA GLU A 80 -9.79 2.83 -15.05
C GLU A 80 -9.46 2.37 -13.62
N VAL A 81 -10.15 2.95 -12.65
CA VAL A 81 -10.14 2.57 -11.24
C VAL A 81 -11.59 2.34 -10.81
N LYS A 82 -11.87 1.21 -10.17
CA LYS A 82 -13.22 0.81 -9.73
C LYS A 82 -13.18 0.33 -8.29
N LYS A 83 -14.23 0.58 -7.51
CA LYS A 83 -14.41 -0.06 -6.21
C LYS A 83 -14.88 -1.52 -6.42
N GLU A 84 -14.25 -2.48 -5.75
CA GLU A 84 -14.59 -3.91 -5.82
C GLU A 84 -14.27 -4.56 -4.47
N ASN A 85 -15.27 -5.11 -3.78
CA ASN A 85 -15.10 -5.84 -2.51
C ASN A 85 -14.29 -5.10 -1.42
N GLY A 86 -14.54 -3.80 -1.23
CA GLY A 86 -13.80 -2.97 -0.26
C GLY A 86 -12.42 -2.50 -0.72
N ASP A 87 -11.96 -2.96 -1.89
CA ASP A 87 -10.70 -2.57 -2.50
C ASP A 87 -10.92 -1.59 -3.67
N LYS A 88 -9.86 -0.90 -4.11
CA LYS A 88 -9.85 -0.25 -5.44
C LYS A 88 -9.13 -1.15 -6.44
N LYS A 89 -9.86 -1.63 -7.43
CA LYS A 89 -9.36 -2.34 -8.61
C LYS A 89 -8.79 -1.35 -9.62
N ILE A 90 -7.54 -1.52 -10.00
CA ILE A 90 -6.81 -0.64 -10.92
C ILE A 90 -6.47 -1.44 -12.18
N VAL A 91 -6.98 -0.98 -13.32
CA VAL A 91 -6.77 -1.64 -14.61
C VAL A 91 -5.74 -0.85 -15.43
N PRO A 92 -4.56 -1.41 -15.74
CA PRO A 92 -3.55 -0.72 -16.55
C PRO A 92 -3.95 -0.60 -18.03
N LYS A 93 -3.72 0.56 -18.64
CA LYS A 93 -3.82 0.81 -20.09
C LYS A 93 -2.52 0.46 -20.83
N LYS A 94 -1.39 0.93 -20.30
CA LYS A 94 -0.03 0.65 -20.82
C LYS A 94 0.88 0.44 -19.63
N LYS A 95 1.82 -0.51 -19.71
CA LYS A 95 2.75 -0.84 -18.62
C LYS A 95 4.11 -1.21 -19.19
N LYS A 96 5.16 -0.72 -18.56
CA LYS A 96 6.57 -1.07 -18.81
C LYS A 96 7.17 -1.51 -17.48
N PRO A 97 7.63 -2.76 -17.35
CA PRO A 97 8.26 -3.20 -16.12
C PRO A 97 9.61 -2.52 -15.92
N LEU A 98 9.87 -2.13 -14.67
CA LEU A 98 11.18 -1.68 -14.17
C LEU A 98 11.81 -2.79 -13.32
N LYS A 99 10.97 -3.47 -12.52
CA LYS A 99 11.29 -4.67 -11.74
C LYS A 99 10.13 -5.66 -11.89
N LEU A 100 10.38 -6.84 -12.46
CA LEU A 100 9.32 -7.83 -12.69
C LEU A 100 8.95 -8.64 -11.45
N GLY A 101 9.94 -8.97 -10.62
CA GLY A 101 9.76 -9.83 -9.45
C GLY A 101 8.94 -11.08 -9.76
N PRO A 102 7.83 -11.34 -9.04
CA PRO A 102 7.01 -12.54 -9.20
C PRO A 102 6.05 -12.50 -10.41
N ILE A 103 6.02 -11.40 -11.19
CA ILE A 103 5.11 -11.26 -12.34
C ILE A 103 5.70 -11.97 -13.57
N LYS A 104 5.03 -13.03 -14.04
CA LYS A 104 5.41 -13.68 -15.30
C LYS A 104 5.01 -12.82 -16.50
N LYS A 105 5.78 -12.89 -17.61
CA LYS A 105 5.47 -12.14 -18.86
C LYS A 105 4.04 -12.35 -19.39
N LYS A 106 3.50 -13.56 -19.23
CA LYS A 106 2.10 -13.88 -19.62
C LYS A 106 1.08 -13.19 -18.71
N GLU A 107 1.32 -13.19 -17.40
CA GLU A 107 0.48 -12.52 -16.40
C GLU A 107 0.51 -11.00 -16.58
N LEU A 108 1.68 -10.45 -16.94
CA LEU A 108 1.85 -9.01 -17.18
C LEU A 108 0.82 -8.50 -18.19
N LYS A 109 0.48 -9.25 -19.25
CA LYS A 109 -0.53 -8.82 -20.25
C LYS A 109 -1.91 -8.59 -19.62
N ARG A 110 -2.33 -9.47 -18.71
CA ARG A 110 -3.65 -9.44 -18.04
C ARG A 110 -3.61 -8.87 -16.63
N LEU A 111 -2.50 -8.23 -16.25
CA LEU A 111 -2.31 -7.68 -14.91
C LEU A 111 -3.44 -6.72 -14.52
N VAL A 112 -4.03 -6.98 -13.36
CA VAL A 112 -4.93 -6.10 -12.61
C VAL A 112 -4.31 -5.91 -11.24
N LEU A 113 -4.34 -4.67 -10.73
CA LEU A 113 -3.82 -4.33 -9.41
C LEU A 113 -4.97 -4.01 -8.46
N PHE A 114 -4.71 -4.16 -7.17
CA PHE A 114 -5.65 -3.82 -6.11
C PHE A 114 -5.00 -2.93 -5.07
N LEU A 115 -5.66 -1.85 -4.69
CA LEU A 115 -5.39 -1.13 -3.45
C LEU A 115 -6.29 -1.74 -2.37
N LYS A 116 -5.71 -2.61 -1.55
CA LYS A 116 -6.43 -3.33 -0.49
C LYS A 116 -7.01 -2.35 0.51
N ASN A 117 -8.28 -2.53 0.91
CA ASN A 117 -9.03 -1.63 1.81
C ASN A 117 -9.10 -0.17 1.30
N GLY A 118 -8.81 0.04 0.01
CA GLY A 118 -8.68 1.36 -0.58
C GLY A 118 -10.00 2.01 -0.98
N ALA A 119 -11.14 1.32 -0.85
CA ALA A 119 -12.43 1.81 -1.33
C ALA A 119 -12.83 3.13 -0.66
N ASP A 120 -12.53 3.32 0.62
CA ASP A 120 -13.11 4.38 1.44
C ASP A 120 -12.09 5.42 1.95
N CYS A 121 -10.85 5.35 1.47
CA CYS A 121 -9.85 6.41 1.65
C CYS A 121 -9.56 7.13 0.32
N PRO A 122 -9.33 8.46 0.31
CA PRO A 122 -8.85 9.18 -0.87
C PRO A 122 -7.50 8.69 -1.38
N CYS A 123 -7.25 8.88 -2.67
CA CYS A 123 -5.95 8.66 -3.28
C CYS A 123 -5.84 9.59 -4.49
N HIS A 124 -5.36 10.82 -4.27
CA HIS A 124 -5.41 11.89 -5.27
C HIS A 124 -4.69 11.57 -6.58
N GLN A 125 -3.69 10.69 -6.54
CA GLN A 125 -2.99 10.23 -7.73
C GLN A 125 -3.88 9.39 -8.66
N LEU A 126 -4.92 8.74 -8.12
CA LEU A 126 -5.88 7.96 -8.88
C LEU A 126 -7.09 8.79 -9.36
N ASP A 127 -7.23 10.04 -8.91
CA ASP A 127 -8.30 10.94 -9.35
C ASP A 127 -8.05 11.45 -10.78
N ASN A 128 -6.78 11.61 -11.18
CA ASN A 128 -6.39 12.04 -12.53
C ASN A 128 -5.52 11.00 -13.26
N LEU A 129 -6.18 10.15 -14.06
CA LEU A 129 -5.55 9.03 -14.77
C LEU A 129 -4.79 9.43 -16.07
N SER A 130 -4.71 10.72 -16.41
CA SER A 130 -4.06 11.18 -17.64
C SER A 130 -2.52 11.03 -17.65
N HIS A 131 -1.93 11.02 -16.46
CA HIS A 131 -0.50 10.93 -16.23
C HIS A 131 0.06 9.51 -16.42
N ASN A 132 1.39 9.40 -16.43
CA ASN A 132 2.05 8.11 -16.18
C ASN A 132 2.34 8.02 -14.69
N PHE A 133 2.40 6.80 -14.16
CA PHE A 133 2.67 6.53 -12.77
C PHE A 133 3.83 5.55 -12.63
N LEU A 134 4.67 5.77 -11.63
CA LEU A 134 5.47 4.72 -11.02
C LEU A 134 4.55 3.98 -10.06
N ILE A 135 4.37 2.69 -10.31
CA ILE A 135 3.59 1.79 -9.46
C ILE A 135 4.51 0.73 -8.93
N MET A 136 4.50 0.57 -7.62
CA MET A 136 5.23 -0.46 -6.90
C MET A 136 4.25 -1.34 -6.15
N GLY A 137 4.62 -2.60 -5.97
CA GLY A 137 3.68 -3.56 -5.43
C GLY A 137 4.28 -4.90 -5.09
N ARG A 138 3.40 -5.78 -4.63
CA ARG A 138 3.74 -7.15 -4.26
C ARG A 138 2.64 -8.13 -4.66
N LYS A 139 2.98 -9.40 -4.78
CA LYS A 139 2.02 -10.48 -5.04
C LYS A 139 1.63 -11.13 -3.71
N VAL A 140 0.32 -11.20 -3.45
CA VAL A 140 -0.23 -11.94 -2.31
C VAL A 140 -1.18 -12.99 -2.85
N LYS A 141 -0.81 -14.26 -2.71
CA LYS A 141 -1.50 -15.39 -3.35
C LYS A 141 -1.66 -15.14 -4.87
N SER A 142 -2.89 -14.94 -5.35
CA SER A 142 -3.22 -14.66 -6.76
C SER A 142 -3.44 -13.18 -7.07
N GLN A 143 -3.38 -12.29 -6.07
CA GLN A 143 -3.62 -10.86 -6.24
C GLN A 143 -2.30 -10.07 -6.28
N TYR A 144 -2.32 -8.96 -7.01
CA TYR A 144 -1.21 -8.02 -7.07
C TYR A 144 -1.62 -6.73 -6.39
N LEU A 145 -0.97 -6.40 -5.28
CA LEU A 145 -1.32 -5.27 -4.43
C LEU A 145 -0.45 -4.06 -4.78
N LEU A 146 -1.09 -2.90 -4.80
CA LEU A 146 -0.43 -1.59 -4.88
C LEU A 146 0.12 -1.24 -3.50
N THR A 147 1.45 -1.11 -3.38
CA THR A 147 2.12 -0.71 -2.13
C THR A 147 2.61 0.72 -2.17
N ALA A 148 2.92 1.27 -3.34
CA ALA A 148 3.23 2.69 -3.50
C ALA A 148 2.92 3.17 -4.92
N ILE A 149 2.43 4.41 -5.03
CA ILE A 149 2.17 5.10 -6.29
C ILE A 149 2.81 6.48 -6.27
N HIS A 150 3.43 6.85 -7.39
CA HIS A 150 3.98 8.17 -7.64
C HIS A 150 3.66 8.64 -9.05
N LYS A 151 3.37 9.92 -9.24
CA LYS A 151 3.27 10.52 -10.57
C LYS A 151 4.64 10.46 -11.26
N TRP A 152 4.67 10.00 -12.50
CA TRP A 152 5.88 9.92 -13.32
C TRP A 152 5.94 11.11 -14.27
N ASP A 153 6.78 12.09 -13.96
CA ASP A 153 7.08 13.21 -14.85
C ASP A 153 8.26 12.91 -15.78
N LYS A 154 8.20 13.42 -17.02
CA LYS A 154 9.23 13.17 -18.04
C LYS A 154 10.60 13.77 -17.67
N LYS A 155 10.63 14.74 -16.76
CA LYS A 155 11.85 15.37 -16.23
C LYS A 155 12.62 14.44 -15.26
N ASN A 156 11.97 13.43 -14.69
CA ASN A 156 12.58 12.45 -13.78
C ASN A 156 13.30 11.34 -14.57
N LYS A 157 14.13 11.73 -15.54
CA LYS A 157 14.83 10.82 -16.46
C LYS A 157 16.32 10.69 -16.17
N GLU A 158 16.77 11.24 -15.06
CA GLU A 158 18.11 11.07 -14.48
C GLU A 158 18.05 9.99 -13.40
#